data_AF-A0A8H8N784-F1
#
_entry.id   AF-A0A8H8N784-F1
#
_cell.length_a   1.000
_cell.length_b   1.000
_cell.length_c   1.000
_cell.angle_alpha   90.00
_cell.angle_beta   90.00
_cell.angle_gamma   90.00
#
_symmetry.space_group_name_H-M   'P 1'
#
loop_
_entity.id
_entity.type
_entity.pdbx_description
1 polymer ?
#
loop_
_entity_poly.entity_id
_entity_poly.type
_entity_poly.pdbx_seq_one_letter_code
_entity_poly.pdbx_strand_id
1 'polypeptide(L)'
;MSDYITNGFLFRRKVAAMGGMSAQIPIKGDEKANEAAMAKVRADKLREVKAGHDGESHLHLDRAPVICKIAMDIFDEHMHGPNQYHVHAAPSTIAPEAPVLPSDLLNHQVVGGKITEGGVKANVEAALAYCAAWVSGNGCVPINYLMEDAATAEIALCSSGSGSRLEQSFGLQDTTDVITASYIDKVISQVSPNVTKIVAGISQQHVDIAAAYLSAQVKREWASDFLTSDLMAYLESQDGGKWVRAAL
;
A
#
# COMPACT_ATOMS: atom_id res chain seq x y z
N MET A 1 4.09 -14.64 1.33
CA MET A 1 5.23 -15.14 0.53
C MET A 1 6.50 -14.33 0.80
N SER A 2 6.42 -12.99 0.79
CA SER A 2 7.50 -12.08 1.20
C SER A 2 8.10 -12.42 2.58
N ASP A 3 7.24 -12.64 3.57
CA ASP A 3 7.54 -12.91 4.98
C ASP A 3 8.52 -14.07 5.24
N TYR A 4 8.58 -15.08 4.36
CA TYR A 4 9.24 -16.36 4.65
C TYR A 4 10.70 -16.43 4.15
N ILE A 5 11.04 -15.61 3.16
CA ILE A 5 12.37 -15.57 2.53
C ILE A 5 13.33 -14.70 3.36
N THR A 6 12.81 -13.60 3.86
CA THR A 6 13.50 -12.61 4.69
C THR A 6 14.14 -13.27 5.91
N ASN A 7 13.39 -14.15 6.58
CA ASN A 7 13.81 -14.85 7.80
C ASN A 7 14.96 -15.84 7.54
N GLY A 8 14.86 -16.67 6.49
CA GLY A 8 15.89 -17.67 6.19
C GLY A 8 17.25 -17.09 5.76
N PHE A 9 17.26 -15.93 5.12
CA PHE A 9 18.49 -15.26 4.68
C PHE A 9 19.12 -14.40 5.79
N LEU A 10 18.30 -13.66 6.54
CA LEU A 10 18.77 -12.73 7.57
C LEU A 10 19.21 -13.48 8.84
N PHE A 11 18.49 -14.50 9.29
CA PHE A 11 18.84 -15.25 10.51
C PHE A 11 20.12 -16.06 10.36
N ARG A 12 20.41 -16.57 9.16
CA ARG A 12 21.73 -17.17 8.85
C ARG A 12 22.89 -16.20 9.03
N ARG A 13 22.64 -14.90 8.93
CA ARG A 13 23.62 -13.83 9.15
C ARG A 13 23.46 -13.12 10.49
N LYS A 14 22.54 -13.56 11.35
CA LYS A 14 22.19 -12.91 12.63
C LYS A 14 21.78 -11.44 12.45
N VAL A 15 20.99 -11.17 11.42
CA VAL A 15 20.40 -9.85 11.13
C VAL A 15 18.92 -9.92 11.43
N ALA A 16 18.36 -8.82 11.96
CA ALA A 16 16.94 -8.73 12.27
C ALA A 16 16.06 -8.75 11.02
N ALA A 17 14.96 -9.49 11.07
CA ALA A 17 13.94 -9.54 10.05
C ALA A 17 12.67 -8.85 10.55
N MET A 18 12.33 -7.73 9.90
CA MET A 18 11.18 -6.90 10.28
C MET A 18 9.94 -7.28 9.47
N GLY A 19 8.80 -7.37 10.15
CA GLY A 19 7.48 -7.59 9.57
C GLY A 19 6.96 -6.38 8.79
N GLY A 20 5.81 -6.56 8.15
CA GLY A 20 5.18 -5.56 7.31
C GLY A 20 4.47 -4.45 8.10
N MET A 21 3.99 -3.45 7.36
CA MET A 21 3.26 -2.31 7.94
C MET A 21 1.79 -2.66 8.21
N SER A 22 1.28 -2.29 9.38
CA SER A 22 -0.16 -2.17 9.63
C SER A 22 -0.59 -0.71 9.63
N ALA A 23 -1.18 -0.27 8.51
CA ALA A 23 -1.57 1.12 8.27
C ALA A 23 -2.96 1.51 8.81
N GLN A 24 -3.62 0.61 9.55
CA GLN A 24 -4.99 0.83 10.00
C GLN A 24 -5.08 2.01 10.97
N ILE A 25 -6.06 2.88 10.77
CA ILE A 25 -6.39 3.97 11.70
C ILE A 25 -7.62 3.53 12.51
N PRO A 26 -7.61 3.69 13.85
CA PRO A 26 -8.78 3.41 14.67
C PRO A 26 -10.02 4.18 14.22
N ILE A 27 -11.13 3.47 14.03
CA ILE A 27 -12.39 4.03 13.52
C ILE A 27 -13.20 4.58 14.70
N LYS A 28 -13.26 5.91 14.82
CA LYS A 28 -14.05 6.57 15.87
C LYS A 28 -15.54 6.53 15.52
N GLY A 29 -16.37 6.14 16.47
CA GLY A 29 -17.83 6.15 16.32
C GLY A 29 -18.46 4.87 15.75
N ASP A 30 -17.64 3.87 15.38
CA ASP A 30 -18.12 2.53 14.99
C ASP A 30 -17.26 1.45 15.64
N GLU A 31 -17.69 0.98 16.81
CA GLU A 31 -16.98 -0.05 17.59
C GLU A 31 -16.87 -1.38 16.84
N LYS A 32 -17.88 -1.75 16.04
CA LYS A 32 -17.88 -3.03 15.31
C LYS A 32 -16.88 -3.00 14.17
N ALA A 33 -16.88 -1.92 13.39
CA ALA A 33 -15.90 -1.74 12.31
C ALA A 33 -14.48 -1.64 12.86
N ASN A 34 -14.31 -0.93 13.98
CA ASN A 34 -13.01 -0.82 14.64
C ASN A 34 -12.50 -2.17 15.15
N GLU A 35 -13.35 -2.97 15.82
CA GLU A 35 -12.93 -4.29 16.31
C GLU A 35 -12.62 -5.26 15.15
N ALA A 36 -13.40 -5.24 14.07
CA ALA A 36 -13.10 -6.03 12.88
C ALA A 36 -11.75 -5.65 12.25
N ALA A 37 -11.41 -4.35 12.24
CA ALA A 37 -10.14 -3.86 11.74
C ALA A 37 -8.97 -4.27 12.66
N MET A 38 -9.12 -4.10 13.97
CA MET A 38 -8.12 -4.52 14.96
C MET A 38 -7.91 -6.04 14.98
N ALA A 39 -8.95 -6.83 14.75
CA ALA A 39 -8.85 -8.29 14.63
C ALA A 39 -7.97 -8.71 13.44
N LYS A 40 -8.04 -7.99 12.31
CA LYS A 40 -7.13 -8.23 11.16
C LYS A 40 -5.69 -7.92 11.52
N VAL A 41 -5.44 -6.78 12.18
CA VAL A 41 -4.10 -6.42 12.67
C VAL A 41 -3.57 -7.54 13.58
N ARG A 42 -4.36 -8.00 14.56
CA ARG A 42 -3.95 -9.12 15.44
C ARG A 42 -3.59 -10.38 14.65
N ALA A 43 -4.40 -10.76 13.67
CA ALA A 43 -4.15 -11.94 12.86
C ALA A 43 -2.86 -11.80 12.02
N ASP A 44 -2.60 -10.61 11.48
CA ASP A 44 -1.38 -10.32 10.72
C ASP A 44 -0.14 -10.38 11.61
N LYS A 45 -0.17 -9.81 12.82
CA LYS A 45 0.98 -9.83 13.74
C LYS A 45 1.24 -11.18 14.34
N LEU A 46 0.17 -11.93 14.62
CA LEU A 46 0.29 -13.33 14.99
C LEU A 46 0.95 -14.16 13.87
N ARG A 47 0.63 -13.87 12.61
CA ARG A 47 1.28 -14.54 11.46
C ARG A 47 2.75 -14.13 11.33
N GLU A 48 3.08 -12.86 11.50
CA GLU A 48 4.45 -12.34 11.41
C GLU A 48 5.36 -12.93 12.50
N VAL A 49 4.94 -12.89 13.76
CA VAL A 49 5.73 -13.44 14.88
C VAL A 49 5.91 -14.96 14.74
N LYS A 50 4.85 -15.69 14.34
CA LYS A 50 4.93 -17.13 14.08
C LYS A 50 5.80 -17.48 12.87
N ALA A 51 5.87 -16.59 11.89
CA ALA A 51 6.75 -16.76 10.74
C ALA A 51 8.23 -16.54 11.09
N GLY A 52 8.53 -15.94 12.25
CA GLY A 52 9.88 -15.74 12.74
C GLY A 52 10.32 -14.27 12.83
N HIS A 53 9.50 -13.28 12.50
CA HIS A 53 9.93 -11.87 12.51
C HIS A 53 10.34 -11.39 13.91
N ASP A 54 11.33 -10.51 13.98
CA ASP A 54 11.87 -9.96 15.23
C ASP A 54 11.17 -8.69 15.70
N GLY A 55 10.33 -8.12 14.85
CA GLY A 55 9.62 -6.88 15.14
C GLY A 55 8.72 -6.48 13.97
N GLU A 56 8.05 -5.35 14.14
CA GLU A 56 7.02 -4.86 13.24
C GLU A 56 7.27 -3.40 12.84
N SER A 57 6.92 -3.04 11.60
CA SER A 57 6.83 -1.64 11.17
C SER A 57 5.47 -1.03 11.50
N HIS A 58 5.48 0.11 12.17
CA HIS A 58 4.29 0.90 12.46
C HIS A 58 4.42 2.32 11.90
N LEU A 59 3.32 2.86 11.40
CA LEU A 59 3.23 4.26 11.02
C LEU A 59 2.67 5.06 12.21
N HIS A 60 3.43 6.06 12.68
CA HIS A 60 3.05 7.04 13.71
C HIS A 60 2.72 6.48 15.12
N LEU A 61 3.77 6.28 15.92
CA LEU A 61 3.71 5.92 17.35
C LEU A 61 2.80 6.83 18.20
N ASP A 62 2.62 8.09 17.79
CA ASP A 62 1.81 9.09 18.48
C ASP A 62 0.31 9.03 18.13
N ARG A 63 -0.06 8.41 17.01
CA ARG A 63 -1.46 8.39 16.52
C ARG A 63 -2.13 7.02 16.55
N ALA A 64 -1.40 5.95 16.86
CA ALA A 64 -1.96 4.60 16.95
C ALA A 64 -1.52 3.80 18.19
N PRO A 65 -1.66 4.35 19.43
CA PRO A 65 -1.21 3.67 20.66
C PRO A 65 -1.89 2.31 20.89
N VAL A 66 -3.13 2.14 20.41
CA VAL A 66 -3.87 0.88 20.49
C VAL A 66 -3.21 -0.21 19.64
N ILE A 67 -2.70 0.15 18.47
CA ILE A 67 -2.06 -0.79 17.54
C ILE A 67 -0.69 -1.20 18.08
N CYS A 68 0.10 -0.23 18.56
CA CYS A 68 1.37 -0.53 19.20
C CYS A 68 1.19 -1.47 20.39
N LYS A 69 0.14 -1.27 21.21
CA LYS A 69 -0.16 -2.18 22.31
C LYS A 69 -0.52 -3.59 21.80
N ILE A 70 -1.38 -3.70 20.80
CA ILE A 70 -1.74 -4.99 20.20
C ILE A 70 -0.50 -5.73 19.70
N ALA A 71 0.38 -5.03 18.98
CA ALA A 71 1.62 -5.59 18.47
C ALA A 71 2.53 -6.05 19.62
N MET A 72 2.79 -5.17 20.60
CA MET A 72 3.61 -5.52 21.78
C MET A 72 3.04 -6.74 22.51
N ASP A 73 1.73 -6.78 22.80
CA ASP A 73 1.10 -7.90 23.50
C ASP A 73 1.31 -9.24 22.74
N ILE A 74 1.18 -9.23 21.40
CA ILE A 74 1.37 -10.42 20.56
C ILE A 74 2.84 -10.86 20.50
N PHE A 75 3.77 -9.91 20.35
CA PHE A 75 5.19 -10.21 20.30
C PHE A 75 5.70 -10.66 21.68
N ASP A 76 5.28 -10.02 22.77
CA ASP A 76 5.65 -10.43 24.13
C ASP A 76 5.12 -11.84 24.47
N GLU A 77 3.94 -12.23 23.95
CA GLU A 77 3.38 -13.56 24.16
C GLU A 77 4.13 -14.66 23.38
N HIS A 78 4.55 -14.38 22.15
CA HIS A 78 5.08 -15.40 21.23
C HIS A 78 6.60 -15.35 21.00
N MET A 79 7.26 -14.25 21.37
CA MET A 79 8.70 -14.05 21.25
C MET A 79 9.35 -14.16 22.64
N HIS A 80 9.81 -15.36 22.99
CA HIS A 80 10.36 -15.64 24.33
C HIS A 80 11.75 -15.03 24.61
N GLY A 81 12.24 -14.10 23.79
CA GLY A 81 13.56 -13.51 23.90
C GLY A 81 13.63 -12.14 23.20
N PRO A 82 14.80 -11.48 23.18
CA PRO A 82 14.94 -10.17 22.55
C PRO A 82 14.83 -10.20 21.01
N ASN A 83 14.87 -11.40 20.41
CA ASN A 83 14.75 -11.66 18.97
C ASN A 83 14.52 -13.17 18.73
N GLN A 84 14.26 -13.52 17.48
CA GLN A 84 13.97 -14.86 16.99
C GLN A 84 15.03 -15.41 16.03
N TYR A 85 16.31 -15.00 16.17
CA TYR A 85 17.40 -15.46 15.28
C TYR A 85 17.61 -16.99 15.27
N HIS A 86 17.06 -17.68 16.26
CA HIS A 86 17.10 -19.14 16.39
C HIS A 86 16.04 -19.85 15.51
N VAL A 87 15.06 -19.12 14.99
CA VAL A 87 14.08 -19.64 14.04
C VAL A 87 14.78 -19.83 12.69
N HIS A 88 14.77 -21.05 12.16
CA HIS A 88 15.34 -21.33 10.84
C HIS A 88 14.28 -21.20 9.76
N ALA A 89 14.71 -20.88 8.54
CA ALA A 89 13.86 -20.55 7.38
C ALA A 89 12.58 -21.38 7.31
N ALA A 90 11.44 -20.71 7.22
CA ALA A 90 10.16 -21.37 7.08
C ALA A 90 9.97 -21.93 5.66
N PRO A 91 9.22 -23.04 5.49
CA PRO A 91 9.02 -23.68 4.19
C PRO A 91 8.20 -22.83 3.21
N SER A 92 8.22 -23.18 1.91
CA SER A 92 7.40 -22.50 0.90
C SER A 92 5.90 -22.58 1.22
N THR A 93 5.16 -21.47 1.04
CA THR A 93 3.70 -21.45 1.20
C THR A 93 2.97 -22.25 0.11
N ILE A 94 3.66 -22.55 -1.00
CA ILE A 94 3.14 -23.35 -2.12
C ILE A 94 3.49 -24.83 -1.91
N ALA A 95 4.65 -25.10 -1.31
CA ALA A 95 5.15 -26.44 -1.00
C ALA A 95 5.75 -26.43 0.42
N PRO A 96 4.96 -26.75 1.46
CA PRO A 96 5.34 -26.63 2.88
C PRO A 96 6.54 -27.48 3.34
N GLU A 97 7.15 -28.23 2.43
CA GLU A 97 8.32 -29.09 2.68
C GLU A 97 9.51 -28.74 1.77
N ALA A 98 9.37 -27.73 0.89
CA ALA A 98 10.35 -27.38 -0.12
C ALA A 98 11.00 -26.00 0.16
N PRO A 99 12.28 -25.82 -0.22
CA PRO A 99 12.91 -24.51 -0.20
C PRO A 99 12.21 -23.56 -1.17
N VAL A 100 12.26 -22.26 -0.90
CA VAL A 100 11.70 -21.25 -1.80
C VAL A 100 12.55 -21.17 -3.07
N LEU A 101 11.91 -21.34 -4.23
CA LEU A 101 12.55 -21.30 -5.54
C LEU A 101 12.43 -19.92 -6.22
N PRO A 102 13.30 -19.56 -7.18
CA PRO A 102 13.13 -18.35 -7.96
C PRO A 102 11.78 -18.27 -8.70
N SER A 103 11.23 -19.42 -9.13
CA SER A 103 9.89 -19.49 -9.74
C SER A 103 8.78 -19.10 -8.77
N ASP A 104 8.96 -19.38 -7.48
CA ASP A 104 8.01 -19.05 -6.44
C ASP A 104 7.92 -17.53 -6.25
N LEU A 105 9.04 -16.81 -6.43
CA LEU A 105 9.12 -15.34 -6.39
C LEU A 105 8.48 -14.63 -7.58
N LEU A 106 8.43 -15.30 -8.74
CA LEU A 106 7.88 -14.76 -9.98
C LEU A 106 6.42 -15.18 -10.21
N ASN A 107 5.84 -15.93 -9.28
CA ASN A 107 4.47 -16.39 -9.38
C ASN A 107 3.49 -15.24 -9.12
N HIS A 108 2.81 -14.80 -10.17
CA HIS A 108 1.78 -13.77 -10.15
C HIS A 108 0.37 -14.33 -9.92
N GLN A 109 0.22 -15.67 -9.80
CA GLN A 109 -1.06 -16.30 -9.54
C GLN A 109 -1.41 -16.22 -8.06
N VAL A 110 -2.42 -15.41 -7.75
CA VAL A 110 -3.02 -15.36 -6.42
C VAL A 110 -4.22 -16.31 -6.39
N VAL A 111 -4.14 -17.34 -5.55
CA VAL A 111 -5.23 -18.33 -5.40
C VAL A 111 -6.50 -17.61 -4.97
N GLY A 112 -7.55 -17.71 -5.79
CA GLY A 112 -8.84 -17.04 -5.54
C GLY A 112 -8.82 -15.52 -5.74
N GLY A 113 -7.72 -14.95 -6.24
CA GLY A 113 -7.62 -13.52 -6.57
C GLY A 113 -8.61 -13.13 -7.65
N LYS A 114 -9.26 -11.98 -7.48
CA LYS A 114 -10.23 -11.41 -8.42
C LYS A 114 -9.97 -9.92 -8.59
N ILE A 115 -10.10 -9.47 -9.82
CA ILE A 115 -10.16 -8.08 -10.25
C ILE A 115 -11.63 -7.68 -10.37
N THR A 116 -12.07 -6.82 -9.46
CA THR A 116 -13.47 -6.37 -9.36
C THR A 116 -13.59 -4.90 -9.72
N GLU A 117 -14.75 -4.48 -10.20
CA GLU A 117 -15.06 -3.06 -10.46
C GLU A 117 -14.82 -2.23 -9.19
N GLY A 118 -15.28 -2.73 -8.04
CA GLY A 118 -15.08 -2.08 -6.75
C GLY A 118 -13.60 -1.92 -6.39
N GLY A 119 -12.76 -2.92 -6.71
CA GLY A 119 -11.32 -2.87 -6.48
C GLY A 119 -10.61 -1.85 -7.37
N VAL A 120 -10.97 -1.80 -8.66
CA VAL A 120 -10.42 -0.80 -9.58
C VAL A 120 -10.83 0.61 -9.16
N LYS A 121 -12.10 0.80 -8.79
CA LYS A 121 -12.58 2.09 -8.29
C LYS A 121 -11.84 2.53 -7.02
N ALA A 122 -11.62 1.62 -6.08
CA ALA A 122 -10.88 1.90 -4.85
C ALA A 122 -9.41 2.28 -5.14
N ASN A 123 -8.76 1.59 -6.08
CA ASN A 123 -7.39 1.92 -6.50
C ASN A 123 -7.33 3.32 -7.11
N VAL A 124 -8.22 3.64 -8.06
CA VAL A 124 -8.25 4.95 -8.70
C VAL A 124 -8.57 6.06 -7.69
N GLU A 125 -9.49 5.82 -6.76
CA GLU A 125 -9.82 6.77 -5.69
C GLU A 125 -8.61 7.02 -4.76
N ALA A 126 -7.92 5.97 -4.32
CA ALA A 126 -6.74 6.08 -3.46
C ALA A 126 -5.59 6.80 -4.17
N ALA A 127 -5.29 6.44 -5.43
CA ALA A 127 -4.26 7.10 -6.22
C ALA A 127 -4.58 8.59 -6.43
N LEU A 128 -5.83 8.91 -6.76
CA LEU A 128 -6.24 10.29 -6.99
C LEU A 128 -6.20 11.12 -5.71
N ALA A 129 -6.73 10.59 -4.61
CA ALA A 129 -6.72 11.24 -3.31
C ALA A 129 -5.30 11.47 -2.78
N TYR A 130 -4.43 10.47 -2.91
CA TYR A 130 -3.03 10.60 -2.51
C TYR A 130 -2.29 11.62 -3.37
N CYS A 131 -2.38 11.54 -4.71
CA CYS A 131 -1.71 12.50 -5.59
C CYS A 131 -2.18 13.94 -5.35
N ALA A 132 -3.49 14.15 -5.11
CA ALA A 132 -4.04 15.46 -4.79
C ALA A 132 -3.54 15.99 -3.43
N ALA A 133 -3.41 15.12 -2.43
CA ALA A 133 -2.82 15.48 -1.14
C ALA A 133 -1.32 15.77 -1.26
N TRP A 134 -0.60 14.99 -2.05
CA TRP A 134 0.83 15.12 -2.25
C TRP A 134 1.17 16.46 -2.91
N VAL A 135 0.47 16.87 -3.96
CA VAL A 135 0.65 18.20 -4.58
C VAL A 135 0.20 19.36 -3.70
N SER A 136 -0.50 19.08 -2.61
CA SER A 136 -0.83 20.08 -1.57
C SER A 136 0.22 20.16 -0.45
N GLY A 137 1.30 19.38 -0.54
CA GLY A 137 2.37 19.32 0.46
C GLY A 137 2.18 18.27 1.55
N ASN A 138 1.20 17.36 1.43
CA ASN A 138 0.98 16.29 2.40
C ASN A 138 1.27 14.90 1.82
N GLY A 139 2.38 14.29 2.24
CA GLY A 139 2.78 12.93 1.84
C GLY A 139 2.29 11.80 2.76
N CYS A 140 1.53 12.10 3.82
CA CYS A 140 0.98 11.11 4.74
C CYS A 140 -0.51 11.36 4.93
N VAL A 141 -1.34 10.52 4.31
CA VAL A 141 -2.73 10.87 4.05
C VAL A 141 -3.67 9.81 4.63
N PRO A 142 -4.59 10.18 5.54
CA PRO A 142 -5.64 9.26 5.96
C PRO A 142 -6.67 9.12 4.83
N ILE A 143 -6.75 7.94 4.22
CA ILE A 143 -7.70 7.60 3.16
C ILE A 143 -8.47 6.36 3.62
N ASN A 144 -9.80 6.43 3.72
CA ASN A 144 -10.65 5.28 4.09
C ASN A 144 -10.19 4.53 5.37
N TYR A 145 -9.78 5.27 6.41
CA TYR A 145 -9.24 4.73 7.67
C TYR A 145 -7.92 3.96 7.54
N LEU A 146 -7.20 4.13 6.43
CA LEU A 146 -5.83 3.68 6.24
C LEU A 146 -4.92 4.91 6.14
N MET A 147 -3.73 4.82 6.70
CA MET A 147 -2.71 5.85 6.51
C MET A 147 -1.88 5.50 5.28
N GLU A 148 -2.14 6.20 4.19
CA GLU A 148 -1.54 5.92 2.90
C GLU A 148 -0.30 6.79 2.65
N ASP A 149 0.66 6.19 1.98
CA ASP A 149 1.91 6.81 1.52
C ASP A 149 2.03 6.70 -0.02
N ALA A 150 3.20 7.10 -0.54
CA ALA A 150 3.45 7.07 -1.97
C ALA A 150 3.36 5.67 -2.57
N ALA A 151 3.74 4.63 -1.81
CA ALA A 151 3.76 3.26 -2.33
C ALA A 151 2.33 2.77 -2.63
N THR A 152 1.33 3.20 -1.85
CA THR A 152 -0.08 2.92 -2.14
C THR A 152 -0.51 3.52 -3.48
N ALA A 153 -0.15 4.77 -3.75
CA ALA A 153 -0.50 5.41 -5.02
C ALA A 153 0.24 4.79 -6.21
N GLU A 154 1.50 4.40 -6.03
CA GLU A 154 2.28 3.70 -7.06
C GLU A 154 1.66 2.34 -7.41
N ILE A 155 1.32 1.52 -6.40
CA ILE A 155 0.71 0.21 -6.67
C ILE A 155 -0.68 0.37 -7.30
N ALA A 156 -1.47 1.36 -6.86
CA ALA A 156 -2.78 1.64 -7.42
C ALA A 156 -2.69 2.09 -8.89
N LEU A 157 -1.70 2.92 -9.25
CA LEU A 157 -1.45 3.34 -10.63
C LEU A 157 -0.97 2.16 -11.49
N CYS A 158 0.04 1.42 -11.02
CA CYS A 158 0.56 0.24 -11.71
C CYS A 158 -0.49 -0.85 -11.93
N SER A 159 -1.41 -1.03 -10.97
CA SER A 159 -2.52 -2.00 -11.06
C SER A 159 -3.65 -1.53 -11.97
N SER A 160 -3.84 -0.21 -12.09
CA SER A 160 -4.80 0.38 -13.03
C SER A 160 -4.31 0.29 -14.48
N GLY A 161 -3.01 0.05 -14.67
CA GLY A 161 -2.37 -0.28 -15.95
C GLY A 161 -1.78 0.94 -16.67
N SER A 162 -0.60 0.76 -17.27
CA SER A 162 -0.10 1.60 -18.35
C SER A 162 -0.59 1.03 -19.70
N GLY A 163 -0.57 1.83 -20.76
CA GLY A 163 -1.01 1.49 -22.11
C GLY A 163 -0.52 0.11 -22.60
N SER A 164 0.76 -0.25 -22.39
CA SER A 164 1.29 -1.57 -22.78
C SER A 164 0.71 -2.75 -21.99
N ARG A 165 0.29 -2.55 -20.73
CA ARG A 165 -0.39 -3.58 -19.92
C ARG A 165 -1.89 -3.64 -20.21
N LEU A 166 -2.51 -2.51 -20.57
CA LEU A 166 -3.92 -2.45 -20.93
C LEU A 166 -4.21 -3.11 -22.29
N GLU A 167 -3.22 -3.25 -23.17
CA GLU A 167 -3.33 -4.09 -24.38
C GLU A 167 -3.65 -5.55 -24.05
N GLN A 168 -3.35 -6.02 -22.83
CA GLN A 168 -3.71 -7.37 -22.37
C GLN A 168 -5.15 -7.49 -21.84
N SER A 169 -5.98 -6.43 -21.90
CA SER A 169 -7.42 -6.44 -21.60
C SER A 169 -7.80 -7.35 -20.42
N PHE A 170 -7.61 -6.87 -19.20
CA PHE A 170 -8.07 -7.59 -18.02
C PHE A 170 -9.60 -7.43 -17.90
N GLY A 171 -10.33 -8.52 -18.12
CA GLY A 171 -11.76 -8.56 -17.87
C GLY A 171 -12.04 -8.48 -16.37
N LEU A 172 -12.96 -7.60 -15.99
CA LEU A 172 -13.49 -7.57 -14.63
C LEU A 172 -14.29 -8.87 -14.41
N GLN A 173 -14.07 -9.57 -13.29
CA GLN A 173 -14.76 -10.85 -13.08
C GLN A 173 -16.18 -10.68 -12.51
N ASP A 174 -16.58 -9.47 -12.14
CA ASP A 174 -17.90 -9.12 -11.62
C ASP A 174 -18.78 -8.35 -12.63
N THR A 175 -18.21 -7.90 -13.74
CA THR A 175 -18.93 -7.21 -14.82
C THR A 175 -18.50 -7.74 -16.19
N THR A 176 -19.13 -7.27 -17.27
CA THR A 176 -18.67 -7.55 -18.65
C THR A 176 -17.66 -6.52 -19.14
N ASP A 177 -17.31 -5.54 -18.31
CA ASP A 177 -16.44 -4.44 -18.68
C ASP A 177 -14.97 -4.88 -18.67
N VAL A 178 -14.20 -4.26 -19.56
CA VAL A 178 -12.76 -4.48 -19.70
C VAL A 178 -12.04 -3.23 -19.22
N ILE A 179 -10.98 -3.43 -18.44
CA ILE A 179 -10.14 -2.32 -18.00
C ILE A 179 -9.40 -1.76 -19.22
N THR A 180 -9.77 -0.54 -19.61
CA THR A 180 -9.16 0.23 -20.70
C THR A 180 -8.83 1.64 -20.20
N ALA A 181 -7.99 2.39 -20.92
CA ALA A 181 -7.70 3.78 -20.55
C ALA A 181 -8.98 4.65 -20.47
N SER A 182 -9.94 4.42 -21.37
CA SER A 182 -11.25 5.09 -21.36
C SER A 182 -12.09 4.70 -20.13
N TYR A 183 -12.04 3.43 -19.72
CA TYR A 183 -12.69 2.98 -18.49
C TYR A 183 -12.08 3.68 -17.26
N ILE A 184 -10.75 3.76 -17.16
CA ILE A 184 -10.10 4.46 -16.05
C ILE A 184 -10.43 5.96 -16.05
N ASP A 185 -10.43 6.63 -17.21
CA ASP A 185 -10.85 8.04 -17.32
C ASP A 185 -12.30 8.26 -16.83
N LYS A 186 -13.20 7.33 -17.14
CA LYS A 186 -14.58 7.32 -16.64
C LYS A 186 -14.60 7.18 -15.12
N VAL A 187 -13.81 6.24 -14.56
CA VAL A 187 -13.71 6.04 -13.10
C VAL A 187 -13.15 7.29 -12.41
N ILE A 188 -12.07 7.89 -12.94
CA ILE A 188 -11.50 9.15 -12.44
C ILE A 188 -12.59 10.21 -12.36
N SER A 189 -13.34 10.42 -13.44
CA SER A 189 -14.43 11.40 -13.49
C SER A 189 -15.53 11.15 -12.46
N GLN A 190 -15.80 9.88 -12.13
CA GLN A 190 -16.77 9.50 -11.11
C GLN A 190 -16.28 9.73 -9.68
N VAL A 191 -14.99 9.52 -9.40
CA VAL A 191 -14.44 9.63 -8.05
C VAL A 191 -13.98 11.05 -7.69
N SER A 192 -13.49 11.83 -8.67
CA SER A 192 -12.98 13.19 -8.46
C SER A 192 -13.86 14.09 -7.58
N PRO A 193 -15.20 14.14 -7.76
CA PRO A 193 -16.06 15.02 -6.96
C PRO A 193 -16.11 14.68 -5.46
N ASN A 194 -15.71 13.46 -5.08
CA ASN A 194 -15.74 13.01 -3.69
C ASN A 194 -14.38 13.14 -2.98
N VAL A 195 -13.28 13.29 -3.72
CA VAL A 195 -11.92 13.29 -3.16
C VAL A 195 -11.71 14.40 -2.14
N THR A 196 -12.27 15.60 -2.38
CA THR A 196 -12.20 16.73 -1.44
C THR A 196 -12.93 16.50 -0.12
N LYS A 197 -13.81 15.49 -0.04
CA LYS A 197 -14.48 15.06 1.19
C LYS A 197 -13.68 13.98 1.93
N ILE A 198 -12.85 13.24 1.20
CA ILE A 198 -12.04 12.15 1.74
C ILE A 198 -10.77 12.71 2.39
N VAL A 199 -10.12 13.66 1.72
CA VAL A 199 -8.90 14.29 2.21
C VAL A 199 -9.19 15.73 2.63
N ALA A 200 -8.88 16.07 3.87
CA ALA A 200 -9.00 17.44 4.36
C ALA A 200 -7.83 18.31 3.84
N GLY A 201 -8.11 19.58 3.55
CA GLY A 201 -7.08 20.57 3.20
C GLY A 201 -6.68 20.63 1.72
N ILE A 202 -7.32 19.84 0.85
CA ILE A 202 -7.09 19.90 -0.60
C ILE A 202 -8.12 20.80 -1.30
N SER A 203 -7.67 21.45 -2.38
CA SER A 203 -8.51 22.27 -3.25
C SER A 203 -8.96 21.48 -4.49
N GLN A 204 -9.98 21.98 -5.19
CA GLN A 204 -10.38 21.39 -6.48
C GLN A 204 -9.24 21.40 -7.50
N GLN A 205 -8.41 22.45 -7.49
CA GLN A 205 -7.23 22.55 -8.37
C GLN A 205 -6.24 21.40 -8.14
N HIS A 206 -6.03 20.97 -6.89
CA HIS A 206 -5.16 19.82 -6.60
C HIS A 206 -5.73 18.52 -7.18
N VAL A 207 -7.05 18.34 -7.09
CA VAL A 207 -7.75 17.18 -7.68
C VAL A 207 -7.64 17.20 -9.19
N ASP A 208 -7.78 18.37 -9.82
CA ASP A 208 -7.70 18.50 -11.28
C ASP A 208 -6.29 18.18 -11.81
N ILE A 209 -5.23 18.64 -11.10
CA ILE A 209 -3.83 18.30 -11.41
C ILE A 209 -3.63 16.78 -11.31
N ALA A 210 -4.07 16.17 -10.20
CA ALA A 210 -3.93 14.74 -9.98
C ALA A 210 -4.72 13.90 -10.99
N ALA A 211 -5.93 14.32 -11.37
CA ALA A 211 -6.75 13.65 -12.37
C ALA A 211 -6.11 13.71 -13.77
N ALA A 212 -5.59 14.88 -14.15
CA ALA A 212 -4.87 15.05 -15.42
C ALA A 212 -3.60 14.19 -15.46
N TYR A 213 -2.86 14.13 -14.35
CA TYR A 213 -1.68 13.29 -14.19
C TYR A 213 -2.02 11.81 -14.38
N LEU A 214 -2.99 11.27 -13.62
CA LEU A 214 -3.38 9.86 -13.70
C LEU A 214 -3.89 9.49 -15.09
N SER A 215 -4.72 10.33 -15.70
CA SER A 215 -5.23 10.13 -17.07
C SER A 215 -4.09 10.07 -18.09
N ALA A 216 -3.05 10.89 -17.93
CA ALA A 216 -1.89 10.85 -18.79
C ALA A 216 -1.07 9.56 -18.61
N GLN A 217 -0.88 9.10 -17.38
CA GLN A 217 -0.09 7.90 -17.08
C GLN A 217 -0.69 6.62 -17.67
N VAL A 218 -2.01 6.44 -17.55
CA VAL A 218 -2.68 5.23 -18.08
C VAL A 218 -2.68 5.16 -19.61
N LYS A 219 -2.43 6.28 -20.29
CA LYS A 219 -2.34 6.38 -21.76
C LYS A 219 -0.93 6.15 -22.30
N ARG A 220 0.10 6.22 -21.45
CA ARG A 220 1.50 6.00 -21.88
C ARG A 220 1.74 4.52 -22.08
N GLU A 221 2.60 4.16 -23.04
CA GLU A 221 3.07 2.79 -23.19
C GLU A 221 3.68 2.27 -21.88
N TRP A 222 4.53 3.08 -21.25
CA TRP A 222 5.14 2.82 -19.95
C TRP A 222 4.80 3.95 -18.99
N ALA A 223 4.28 3.60 -17.80
CA ALA A 223 4.14 4.57 -16.72
C ALA A 223 5.51 5.08 -16.30
N SER A 224 5.56 6.29 -15.74
CA SER A 224 6.79 6.82 -15.15
C SER A 224 7.30 5.91 -14.02
N ASP A 225 8.62 5.92 -13.80
CA ASP A 225 9.24 5.11 -12.74
C ASP A 225 8.75 5.49 -11.33
N PHE A 226 8.49 6.79 -11.10
CA PHE A 226 8.01 7.32 -9.82
C PHE A 226 7.07 8.50 -10.01
N LEU A 227 5.89 8.45 -9.40
CA LEU A 227 4.92 9.55 -9.37
C LEU A 227 5.47 10.79 -8.67
N THR A 228 6.33 10.57 -7.68
CA THR A 228 6.93 11.66 -6.89
C THR A 228 7.81 12.55 -7.75
N SER A 229 8.60 11.96 -8.66
CA SER A 229 9.42 12.70 -9.62
C SER A 229 8.59 13.58 -10.55
N ASP A 230 7.47 13.05 -11.05
CA ASP A 230 6.61 13.78 -11.98
C ASP A 230 5.83 14.92 -11.30
N LEU A 231 5.36 14.67 -10.08
CA LEU A 231 4.56 15.64 -9.35
C LEU A 231 5.41 16.72 -8.68
N MET A 232 6.72 16.49 -8.51
CA MET A 232 7.63 17.37 -7.79
C MET A 232 7.59 18.83 -8.24
N ALA A 233 7.51 19.06 -9.55
CA ALA A 233 7.46 20.41 -10.11
C ALA A 233 6.27 21.23 -9.59
N TYR A 234 5.16 20.59 -9.24
CA TYR A 234 3.98 21.27 -8.68
C TYR A 234 4.25 21.75 -7.25
N LEU A 235 4.97 20.97 -6.43
CA LEU A 235 5.40 21.41 -5.10
C LEU A 235 6.42 22.54 -5.20
N GLU A 236 7.41 22.42 -6.09
CA GLU A 236 8.43 23.45 -6.30
C GLU A 236 7.81 24.80 -6.68
N SER A 237 6.74 24.77 -7.49
CA SER A 237 6.00 25.96 -7.89
C SER A 237 5.26 26.64 -6.74
N GLN A 238 4.83 25.87 -5.72
CA GLN A 238 4.14 26.39 -4.55
C GLN A 238 5.13 26.95 -3.50
N ASP A 239 6.28 26.30 -3.31
CA ASP A 239 7.27 26.67 -2.29
C ASP A 239 8.24 27.79 -2.73
N GLY A 240 8.14 28.27 -3.98
CA GLY A 240 8.97 29.37 -4.48
C GLY A 240 10.44 29.00 -4.71
N GLY A 241 10.75 27.71 -4.90
CA GLY A 241 12.03 27.23 -5.45
C GLY A 241 13.28 27.51 -4.61
N LYS A 242 13.25 27.37 -3.28
CA LYS A 242 14.47 27.41 -2.45
C LYS A 242 14.62 26.14 -1.61
N TRP A 243 15.44 25.23 -2.11
CA TRP A 243 15.89 24.06 -1.37
C TRP A 243 16.89 24.44 -0.28
N VAL A 244 16.58 24.09 0.97
CA VAL A 244 17.59 23.93 2.02
C VAL A 244 17.86 22.43 2.11
N ARG A 245 19.12 22.03 1.86
CA ARG A 245 19.55 20.65 2.04
C ARG A 245 19.25 20.23 3.48
N ALA A 246 18.48 19.16 3.68
CA ALA A 246 18.27 18.60 5.02
C ALA A 246 19.66 18.33 5.62
N ALA A 247 19.96 19.00 6.74
CA ALA A 247 21.18 18.74 7.50
C ALA A 247 21.08 17.30 8.03
N LEU A 248 21.95 16.44 7.50
CA LEU A 248 22.24 15.12 8.07
C LEU A 248 22.84 15.28 9.47
#